data_AF-A0A510IZI9-F1
#
_entry.id   AF-A0A510IZI9-F1
#
_cell.length_a   1.000
_cell.length_b   1.000
_cell.length_c   1.000
_cell.angle_alpha   90.00
_cell.angle_beta   90.00
_cell.angle_gamma   90.00
#
_symmetry.space_group_name_H-M   'P 1'
#
loop_
_entity.id
_entity.type
_entity.pdbx_description
1 polymer ?
#
loop_
_entity_poly.entity_id
_entity_poly.type
_entity_poly.pdbx_seq_one_letter_code
_entity_poly.pdbx_strand_id
1 'polypeptide(L)'
;MFSKVSAGRVEVLLKKRWSVTNHIGTVHAIAMCNAAELAGGVCLDVSLDRRFRWIPVGMEVKYLKMAKSNLKAVCEYPDFTTIGLVM
;
A
#
# COMPACT_ATOMS: atom_id res chain seq x y z
N MET A 1 4.40 -5.54 -8.19
CA MET A 1 3.51 -5.60 -9.38
C MET A 1 2.08 -5.60 -8.87
N PHE A 2 1.17 -4.90 -9.53
CA PHE A 2 -0.23 -4.86 -9.11
C PHE A 2 -0.94 -6.17 -9.46
N SER A 3 -1.72 -6.72 -8.53
CA SER A 3 -2.62 -7.86 -8.79
C SER A 3 -4.07 -7.41 -8.98
N LYS A 4 -4.43 -6.23 -8.47
CA LYS A 4 -5.75 -5.61 -8.66
C LYS A 4 -5.63 -4.10 -8.54
N VAL A 5 -6.32 -3.38 -9.43
CA VAL A 5 -6.47 -1.92 -9.38
C VAL A 5 -7.91 -1.58 -9.71
N SER A 6 -8.60 -0.97 -8.77
CA SER A 6 -10.00 -0.53 -8.89
C SER A 6 -10.24 0.60 -7.89
N ALA A 7 -11.22 1.46 -8.16
CA ALA A 7 -11.66 2.46 -7.18
C ALA A 7 -12.04 1.78 -5.85
N GLY A 8 -11.54 2.32 -4.74
CA GLY A 8 -11.70 1.78 -3.39
C GLY A 8 -10.91 0.51 -3.06
N ARG A 9 -10.14 -0.07 -4.00
CA ARG A 9 -9.30 -1.25 -3.71
C ARG A 9 -8.10 -1.41 -4.64
N VAL A 10 -6.91 -1.50 -4.06
CA VAL A 10 -5.66 -1.78 -4.77
C VAL A 10 -4.85 -2.86 -4.05
N GLU A 11 -4.26 -3.76 -4.84
CA GLU A 11 -3.39 -4.83 -4.34
C GLU A 11 -2.02 -4.82 -5.02
N VAL A 12 -0.97 -4.80 -4.20
CA VAL A 12 0.44 -4.79 -4.64
C VAL A 12 1.12 -6.06 -4.17
N LEU A 13 1.72 -6.80 -5.09
CA LEU A 13 2.57 -7.95 -4.79
C LEU A 13 4.02 -7.51 -4.59
N LEU A 14 4.59 -7.94 -3.45
CA LEU A 14 6.00 -7.78 -3.09
C LEU A 14 6.67 -9.15 -3.05
N LYS A 15 7.45 -9.46 -4.10
CA LYS A 15 8.23 -10.70 -4.16
C LYS A 15 9.42 -10.61 -3.21
N LYS A 16 9.59 -11.61 -2.34
CA LYS A 16 10.80 -11.74 -1.52
C LYS A 16 11.96 -12.11 -2.44
N ARG A 17 12.94 -11.22 -2.48
CA ARG A 17 14.19 -11.36 -3.23
C ARG A 17 15.31 -10.66 -2.46
N TRP A 18 16.55 -10.97 -2.80
CA TRP A 18 17.72 -10.45 -2.10
C TRP A 18 17.72 -8.92 -1.95
N SER A 19 17.30 -8.18 -2.98
CA SER A 19 17.26 -6.71 -2.97
C SER A 19 16.27 -6.09 -1.97
N VAL A 20 15.37 -6.88 -1.38
CA VAL A 20 14.34 -6.39 -0.42
C VAL A 20 14.37 -7.16 0.90
N THR A 21 15.42 -7.94 1.14
CA THR A 21 15.60 -8.63 2.41
C THR A 21 16.41 -7.81 3.41
N ASN A 22 16.09 -7.94 4.69
CA ASN A 22 16.92 -7.43 5.78
C ASN A 22 18.07 -8.39 6.13
N HIS A 23 18.89 -7.98 7.09
CA HIS A 23 20.08 -8.70 7.57
C HIS A 23 19.78 -10.08 8.19
N ILE A 24 18.51 -10.37 8.53
CA ILE A 24 18.07 -11.70 9.03
C ILE A 24 17.32 -12.52 7.96
N GLY A 25 17.43 -12.14 6.69
CA GLY A 25 16.90 -12.94 5.57
C GLY A 25 15.37 -12.91 5.41
N THR A 26 14.68 -11.95 6.04
CA THR A 26 13.23 -11.71 5.89
C THR A 26 12.96 -10.45 5.09
N VAL A 27 11.71 -10.21 4.67
CA VAL A 27 11.38 -8.97 3.95
C VAL A 27 11.68 -7.76 4.84
N HIS A 28 12.37 -6.77 4.29
CA HIS A 28 12.78 -5.57 4.99
C HIS A 28 11.56 -4.74 5.40
N ALA A 29 11.61 -4.17 6.60
CA ALA A 29 10.57 -3.32 7.17
C ALA A 29 10.14 -2.20 6.21
N ILE A 30 11.11 -1.42 5.74
CA ILE A 30 10.87 -0.35 4.74
C ILE A 30 10.34 -0.87 3.41
N ALA A 31 10.70 -2.07 2.97
CA ALA A 31 10.13 -2.63 1.73
C ALA A 31 8.63 -2.93 1.89
N MET A 32 8.20 -3.34 3.10
CA MET A 32 6.78 -3.51 3.43
C MET A 32 6.07 -2.14 3.50
N CYS A 33 6.70 -1.13 4.12
CA CYS A 33 6.18 0.23 4.15
C CYS A 33 5.96 0.80 2.74
N ASN A 34 6.97 0.71 1.87
CA ASN A 34 6.87 1.21 0.49
C ASN A 34 5.77 0.48 -0.30
N ALA A 35 5.58 -0.82 -0.06
CA ALA A 35 4.49 -1.56 -0.70
C ALA A 35 3.10 -1.11 -0.19
N ALA A 36 2.98 -0.83 1.11
CA ALA A 36 1.75 -0.30 1.70
C ALA A 36 1.44 1.12 1.22
N GLU A 37 2.46 2.00 1.17
CA GLU A 37 2.35 3.35 0.65
C GLU A 37 1.98 3.35 -0.84
N LEU A 38 2.61 2.50 -1.65
CA LEU A 38 2.24 2.35 -3.06
C LEU A 38 0.79 1.88 -3.22
N ALA A 39 0.34 0.92 -2.41
CA ALA A 39 -1.05 0.47 -2.46
C ALA A 39 -2.02 1.58 -2.06
N GLY A 40 -1.72 2.34 -1.00
CA GLY A 40 -2.53 3.46 -0.53
C GLY A 40 -2.59 4.62 -1.51
N GLY A 41 -1.43 5.08 -2.00
CA GLY A 41 -1.34 6.21 -2.92
C GLY A 41 -2.05 5.92 -4.25
N VAL A 42 -1.85 4.73 -4.83
CA VAL A 42 -2.56 4.35 -6.06
C VAL A 42 -4.06 4.17 -5.79
N CYS A 43 -4.46 3.65 -4.63
CA CYS A 43 -5.88 3.54 -4.27
C CYS A 43 -6.55 4.91 -4.26
N LEU A 44 -5.90 5.92 -3.67
CA LEU A 44 -6.42 7.28 -3.66
C LEU A 44 -6.41 7.90 -5.06
N ASP A 45 -5.35 7.73 -5.84
CA ASP A 45 -5.25 8.27 -7.20
C ASP A 45 -6.35 7.73 -8.14
N VAL A 46 -6.74 6.46 -8.01
CA VAL A 46 -7.84 5.87 -8.81
C VAL A 46 -9.23 6.09 -8.23
N SER A 47 -9.34 6.63 -7.01
CA SER A 47 -10.63 6.80 -6.31
C SER A 47 -11.05 8.26 -6.17
N LEU A 48 -10.12 9.21 -6.19
CA LEU A 48 -10.39 10.64 -6.06
C LEU A 48 -10.84 11.27 -7.39
N ASP A 49 -11.63 12.33 -7.30
CA ASP A 49 -11.87 13.23 -8.45
C ASP A 49 -10.53 13.85 -8.89
N ARG A 50 -10.36 14.03 -10.21
CA ARG A 50 -9.11 14.50 -10.85
C ARG A 50 -8.65 15.89 -10.37
N ARG A 51 -9.54 16.66 -9.72
CA ARG A 51 -9.23 17.96 -9.13
C ARG A 51 -8.42 17.85 -7.83
N PHE A 52 -8.43 16.70 -7.17
CA PHE A 52 -7.70 16.50 -5.93
C PHE A 52 -6.35 15.83 -6.16
N ARG A 53 -5.38 16.19 -5.32
CA ARG A 53 -4.07 15.53 -5.23
C ARG A 53 -3.87 15.09 -3.79
N TRP A 54 -3.36 13.88 -3.62
CA TRP A 54 -3.08 13.33 -2.31
C TRP A 54 -1.59 13.44 -1.96
N ILE A 55 -1.30 13.72 -0.69
CA ILE A 55 0.05 13.70 -0.11
C ILE A 55 -0.03 12.95 1.23
N PRO A 56 0.79 11.91 1.47
CA PRO A 56 0.88 11.26 2.77
C PRO A 56 1.54 12.20 3.79
N VAL A 57 0.87 12.44 4.92
CA VAL A 57 1.43 13.23 6.04
C VAL A 57 2.12 12.33 7.07
N GLY A 58 1.73 11.06 7.16
CA GLY A 58 2.32 10.09 8.07
C GLY A 58 1.78 8.69 7.83
N MET A 59 2.45 7.69 8.42
CA MET A 59 2.04 6.29 8.35
C MET A 59 2.44 5.58 9.65
N GLU A 60 1.49 4.91 10.30
CA GLU A 60 1.74 4.02 11.42
C GLU A 60 1.82 2.57 10.93
N VAL A 61 2.86 1.84 11.34
CA VAL A 61 3.08 0.45 10.90
C VAL A 61 3.39 -0.45 12.10
N LYS A 62 2.69 -1.57 12.20
CA LYS A 62 2.89 -2.61 13.22
C LYS A 62 3.43 -3.88 12.58
N TYR A 63 4.61 -4.34 13.02
CA TYR A 63 5.23 -5.58 12.55
C TYR A 63 4.80 -6.75 13.43
N LEU A 64 3.73 -7.43 13.03
CA LEU A 64 3.12 -8.49 13.85
C LEU A 64 3.86 -9.83 13.78
N LYS A 65 4.47 -10.14 12.63
CA LYS A 65 5.18 -11.41 12.37
C LYS A 65 6.35 -11.18 11.42
N MET A 66 7.35 -12.06 11.49
CA MET A 66 8.45 -12.09 10.55
C MET A 66 7.98 -12.46 9.13
N ALA A 67 8.29 -11.61 8.16
CA ALA A 67 7.91 -11.81 6.76
C ALA A 67 8.88 -12.74 6.02
N LYS A 68 8.60 -14.04 6.02
CA LYS A 68 9.49 -15.07 5.45
C LYS A 68 9.21 -15.41 3.98
N SER A 69 8.09 -14.96 3.42
CA SER A 69 7.62 -15.29 2.06
C SER A 69 7.31 -14.02 1.24
N ASN A 70 6.80 -14.22 0.01
CA ASN A 70 6.19 -13.14 -0.76
C ASN A 70 5.04 -12.52 0.03
N LEU A 71 4.88 -11.21 -0.09
CA LEU A 71 3.83 -10.47 0.58
C LEU A 71 2.87 -9.84 -0.44
N LYS A 72 1.69 -9.51 0.07
CA LYS A 72 0.69 -8.72 -0.62
C LYS A 72 0.29 -7.55 0.27
N ALA A 73 0.48 -6.35 -0.21
CA ALA A 73 -0.07 -5.14 0.39
C ALA A 73 -1.45 -4.87 -0.23
N VAL A 74 -2.45 -4.63 0.63
CA VAL A 74 -3.83 -4.41 0.22
C VAL A 74 -4.29 -3.10 0.83
N CYS A 75 -4.77 -2.19 -0.02
CA CYS A 75 -5.49 -1.00 0.41
C CYS A 75 -6.96 -1.19 0.06
N GLU A 76 -7.83 -0.91 1.04
CA GLU A 76 -9.29 -0.96 0.91
C GLU A 76 -9.85 0.34 1.49
N TYR A 77 -10.67 1.01 0.70
CA TYR A 77 -11.43 2.19 1.10
C TYR A 77 -12.82 2.10 0.46
N PRO A 78 -13.73 1.30 1.02
CA PRO A 78 -15.03 1.00 0.40
C PRO A 78 -15.92 2.23 0.24
N ASP A 79 -15.79 3.22 1.13
CA ASP A 79 -16.60 4.45 1.13
C ASP A 79 -16.00 5.58 0.27
N PHE A 80 -15.16 5.23 -0.72
CA PHE A 80 -14.44 6.19 -1.57
C PHE A 80 -15.33 7.21 -2.29
N THR A 81 -16.61 6.89 -2.51
CA THR A 81 -17.58 7.80 -3.11
C THR A 81 -17.90 9.02 -2.25
N THR A 82 -17.56 9.00 -0.95
CA THR A 82 -17.85 10.09 -0.01
C THR A 82 -16.68 11.05 0.22
N ILE A 83 -15.49 10.80 -0.33
CA ILE A 83 -14.27 11.57 0.00
C ILE A 83 -14.43 13.09 -0.24
N GLY A 84 -15.17 13.49 -1.28
CA GLY A 84 -15.40 14.90 -1.61
C GLY A 84 -16.51 15.59 -0.82
N LEU A 85 -17.22 14.89 0.06
CA LEU A 85 -18.28 15.47 0.91
C LEU A 85 -17.76 15.90 2.29
N VAL A 86 -16.53 15.50 2.64
CA VAL A 86 -15.95 15.68 3.98
C VAL A 86 -14.67 16.53 3.98
N MET A 87 -14.24 16.99 2.79
CA MET A 87 -13.13 17.94 2.59
C MET A 87 -13.66 19.31 2.21
#